data_AF-A4BN66-F1
#
_entry.id   AF-A4BN66-F1
#
_cell.length_a   1.000
_cell.length_b   1.000
_cell.length_c   1.000
_cell.angle_alpha   90.00
_cell.angle_beta   90.00
_cell.angle_gamma   90.00
#
_symmetry.space_group_name_H-M   'P 1'
#
loop_
_entity.id
_entity.type
_entity.pdbx_description
1 polymer ?
#
loop_
_entity_poly.entity_id
_entity_poly.type
_entity_poly.pdbx_seq_one_letter_code
_entity_poly.pdbx_strand_id
1 'polypeptide(L)' 'MEIYFRILKSGCKVEELQLEKLERLEPTLALYMIIAWRVLYLTLLGRECSEMPCDVVFAEKEWEAIYIVAKRKPPPE' A
#
# COMPACT_ATOMS: atom_id res chain seq x y z
N MET A 1 -7.87 -0.37 14.27
CA MET A 1 -9.16 -0.49 13.57
C MET A 1 -9.49 0.77 12.77
N GLU A 2 -9.64 1.96 13.37
CA GLU A 2 -10.07 3.17 12.63
C GLU A 2 -9.15 3.57 11.47
N ILE A 3 -7.82 3.57 11.67
CA ILE A 3 -6.86 3.98 10.63
C ILE A 3 -6.93 3.05 9.40
N TYR A 4 -7.12 1.75 9.61
CA TYR A 4 -7.28 0.79 8.52
C TYR A 4 -8.49 1.14 7.64
N PHE A 5 -9.66 1.37 8.26
CA PHE A 5 -10.86 1.75 7.50
C PHE A 5 -10.74 3.14 6.86
N ARG A 6 -9.99 4.06 7.47
CA ARG A 6 -9.67 5.35 6.86
C ARG A 6 -8.83 5.18 5.61
N ILE A 7 -7.80 4.33 5.64
CA ILE A 7 -7.00 3.99 4.46
C ILE A 7 -7.89 3.34 3.40
N LEU A 8 -8.70 2.35 3.76
CA LEU A 8 -9.54 1.62 2.81
C LEU A 8 -10.62 2.51 2.15
N LYS A 9 -11.32 3.33 2.94
CA LYS A 9 -12.44 4.16 2.46
C LYS A 9 -11.97 5.46 1.82
N SER A 10 -11.10 6.21 2.49
CA SER A 10 -10.69 7.55 2.03
C SER A 10 -9.39 7.54 1.24
N GLY A 11 -8.45 6.64 1.57
CA GLY A 11 -7.18 6.51 0.85
C GLY A 11 -7.34 5.74 -0.46
N CYS A 12 -7.86 4.51 -0.39
CA CYS A 12 -8.11 3.65 -1.53
C CYS A 12 -9.42 3.99 -2.25
N LYS A 13 -10.30 4.81 -1.66
CA LYS A 13 -11.56 5.28 -2.27
C LYS A 13 -12.46 4.13 -2.71
N VAL A 14 -12.46 3.02 -1.96
CA VAL A 14 -13.16 1.79 -2.38
C VAL A 14 -14.67 1.99 -2.54
N GLU A 15 -15.25 2.93 -1.81
CA GLU A 15 -16.68 3.28 -1.88
C GLU A 15 -17.03 4.05 -3.17
N GLU A 16 -16.06 4.76 -3.79
CA GLU A 16 -16.26 5.49 -5.05
C GLU A 16 -16.34 4.54 -6.27
N LEU A 17 -15.89 3.28 -6.12
CA LEU A 17 -15.89 2.30 -7.21
C LEU A 17 -17.30 1.86 -7.63
N GLN A 18 -18.30 2.04 -6.74
CA GLN A 18 -19.73 1.80 -7.01
C GLN A 18 -20.00 0.50 -7.81
N LEU A 19 -19.31 -0.59 -7.48
CA LEU A 19 -19.42 -1.84 -8.23
C LEU A 19 -20.79 -2.47 -7.96
N GLU A 20 -21.67 -2.38 -8.96
CA GLU A 20 -23.07 -2.81 -8.86
C GLU A 20 -23.25 -4.33 -8.78
N LYS A 21 -22.26 -5.11 -9.25
CA LYS A 21 -22.32 -6.58 -9.27
C LYS A 21 -21.44 -7.17 -8.17
N LEU A 22 -22.03 -8.03 -7.32
CA LEU A 22 -21.35 -8.69 -6.21
C LEU A 22 -20.11 -9.47 -6.65
N GLU A 23 -20.19 -10.18 -7.78
CA GLU A 23 -19.09 -10.95 -8.38
C GLU A 23 -17.84 -10.11 -8.69
N ARG A 24 -18.02 -8.80 -8.93
CA ARG A 24 -16.91 -7.86 -9.16
C ARG A 24 -16.52 -7.14 -7.87
N LEU A 25 -17.48 -6.92 -6.99
CA LEU A 25 -17.27 -6.24 -5.71
C LEU A 25 -16.37 -7.05 -4.79
N GLU A 26 -16.63 -8.34 -4.60
CA GLU A 26 -15.88 -9.19 -3.68
C GLU A 26 -14.37 -9.27 -3.95
N PRO A 27 -13.91 -9.66 -5.17
CA PRO A 27 -12.48 -9.74 -5.45
C PRO A 27 -11.81 -8.37 -5.41
N THR A 28 -12.53 -7.33 -5.82
CA THR A 28 -12.01 -5.95 -5.79
C THR A 28 -11.83 -5.47 -4.36
N LEU A 29 -12.84 -5.66 -3.51
CA LEU A 29 -12.78 -5.30 -2.10
C LEU A 29 -11.67 -6.07 -1.38
N ALA A 30 -11.54 -7.37 -1.65
CA ALA A 30 -10.47 -8.20 -1.08
C ALA A 30 -9.07 -7.66 -1.45
N LEU A 31 -8.86 -7.29 -2.72
CA LEU A 31 -7.61 -6.68 -3.16
C LEU A 31 -7.32 -5.37 -2.43
N TYR A 32 -8.30 -4.47 -2.35
CA TYR A 32 -8.13 -3.20 -1.65
C TYR A 32 -7.92 -3.37 -0.13
N MET A 33 -8.49 -4.40 0.47
CA MET A 33 -8.22 -4.76 1.87
C MET A 33 -6.76 -5.14 2.09
N ILE A 34 -6.17 -5.95 1.19
CA ILE A 34 -4.74 -6.32 1.23
C ILE A 34 -3.87 -5.07 1.06
N ILE A 35 -4.20 -4.20 0.10
CA ILE A 35 -3.46 -2.95 -0.13
C ILE A 35 -3.54 -2.04 1.11
N ALA A 36 -4.73 -1.84 1.67
CA ALA A 36 -4.93 -1.01 2.85
C ALA A 36 -4.14 -1.53 4.06
N TRP A 37 -4.08 -2.85 4.23
CA TRP A 37 -3.27 -3.47 5.28
C TRP A 37 -1.77 -3.26 5.05
N ARG A 38 -1.27 -3.46 3.83
CA ARG A 38 0.14 -3.21 3.47
C ARG A 38 0.54 -1.75 3.73
N VAL A 39 -0.30 -0.79 3.34
CA VAL A 39 -0.07 0.64 3.60
C VAL A 39 -0.03 0.94 5.10
N LEU A 40 -0.98 0.38 5.87
CA LEU A 40 -0.99 0.54 7.32
C LEU A 40 0.27 -0.04 7.96
N TYR A 41 0.65 -1.26 7.59
CA TYR A 41 1.85 -1.93 8.09
C TYR A 41 3.10 -1.09 7.83
N LEU A 42 3.32 -0.64 6.59
CA LEU A 42 4.47 0.20 6.23
C LEU A 42 4.47 1.54 6.98
N THR A 43 3.29 2.14 7.17
CA THR A 43 3.16 3.40 7.92
C THR A 43 3.56 3.23 9.38
N LEU A 44 3.17 2.12 10.01
CA LEU A 44 3.54 1.81 11.39
C LEU A 44 5.02 1.46 11.49
N LEU A 45 5.51 0.61 10.59
CA LEU A 45 6.92 0.20 10.57
C LEU A 45 7.85 1.38 10.39
N GLY A 46 7.54 2.31 9.47
CA GLY A 46 8.36 3.51 9.26
C GLY A 46 8.38 4.48 10.45
N ARG A 47 7.40 4.40 11.36
CA ARG A 47 7.38 5.19 12.60
C ARG A 47 8.17 4.54 13.72
N GLU A 48 8.05 3.24 13.88
CA GLU A 48 8.71 2.48 14.95
C GLU A 48 10.17 2.13 14.60
N CYS A 49 10.49 1.96 13.32
CA CYS A 49 11.76 1.44 12.83
C CYS A 49 12.22 2.20 11.56
N SER A 50 12.37 3.53 11.66
CA SER A 50 12.74 4.38 10.52
C SER A 50 14.08 4.03 9.87
N GLU A 51 15.03 3.51 10.67
CA GLU A 51 16.38 3.15 10.22
C GLU A 51 16.46 1.73 9.64
N MET A 52 15.36 0.99 9.62
CA MET A 52 15.34 -0.37 9.05
C MET A 52 15.57 -0.32 7.53
N PRO A 53 16.45 -1.17 6.99
CA PRO A 53 16.62 -1.30 5.55
C PRO A 53 15.31 -1.67 4.83
N CYS A 54 15.03 -1.03 3.70
CA CYS A 54 13.76 -1.23 2.99
C CYS A 54 13.65 -2.60 2.29
N ASP A 55 14.79 -3.22 1.99
CA ASP A 55 14.93 -4.57 1.41
C ASP A 55 14.45 -5.69 2.35
N VAL A 56 14.22 -5.39 3.64
CA VAL A 56 13.56 -6.30 4.59
C VAL A 56 12.07 -6.48 4.24
N VAL A 57 11.44 -5.48 3.62
CA VAL A 57 9.99 -5.47 3.34
C VAL A 57 9.67 -5.62 1.85
N PHE A 58 10.56 -5.10 1.01
CA PHE A 58 10.41 -5.06 -0.45
C PHE A 58 11.50 -5.91 -1.10
N ALA A 59 11.13 -6.66 -2.13
CA ALA A 59 12.12 -7.29 -3.00
C ALA A 59 12.97 -6.23 -3.71
N GLU A 60 14.16 -6.62 -4.18
CA GLU A 60 15.12 -5.73 -4.84
C GLU A 60 14.47 -4.85 -5.92
N LYS A 61 13.77 -5.49 -6.87
CA LYS A 61 13.10 -4.78 -7.97
C LYS A 61 11.92 -3.93 -7.51
N GLU A 62 11.29 -4.26 -6.39
CA GLU A 62 10.19 -3.46 -5.84
C GLU A 62 10.72 -2.15 -5.25
N TRP A 63 11.75 -2.19 -4.40
CA TRP A 63 12.26 -0.97 -3.79
C TRP A 63 12.98 -0.07 -4.81
N GLU A 64 13.68 -0.65 -5.80
CA GLU A 64 14.27 0.11 -6.91
C GLU A 64 13.20 0.87 -7.70
N ALA A 65 12.11 0.20 -8.08
CA ALA A 65 11.00 0.83 -8.77
C ALA A 65 10.35 1.93 -7.94
N ILE A 66 10.13 1.68 -6.64
CA ILE A 66 9.61 2.68 -5.69
C ILE A 66 10.56 3.89 -5.62
N TYR A 67 11.88 3.66 -5.54
CA TYR A 67 12.88 4.73 -5.49
C TYR A 67 12.80 5.62 -6.72
N ILE A 68 12.72 5.02 -7.92
CA ILE A 68 12.61 5.77 -9.18
C ILE A 68 11.35 6.63 -9.19
N VAL A 69 10.19 6.06 -8.80
CA VAL A 69 8.93 6.80 -8.79
C VAL A 69 8.93 7.93 -7.75
N ALA A 70 9.46 7.66 -6.55
CA ALA A 70 9.44 8.61 -5.44
C ALA A 70 10.50 9.73 -5.56
N LYS A 71 11.72 9.39 -6.00
CA LYS A 71 12.87 10.31 -6.08
C LYS A 71 13.11 10.85 -7.49
N ARG A 72 12.49 10.26 -8.52
CA ARG A 72 12.66 10.60 -9.94
C ARG A 72 14.12 10.53 -10.40
N LYS A 73 14.86 9.55 -9.89
CA LYS A 73 16.30 9.31 -10.12
C LYS A 73 16.57 7.80 -10.13
N PRO A 74 17.65 7.34 -10.79
CA PRO A 74 18.05 5.94 -10.68
C PRO A 74 18.40 5.58 -9.22
N PRO A 75 18.14 4.34 -8.79
CA PRO A 75 18.56 3.86 -7.48
C PRO A 75 20.10 3.87 -7.39
N PRO A 76 20.66 4.06 -6.18
CA PRO A 76 22.10 3.91 -5.96
C PRO A 76 22.57 2.49 -6.26
N GLU A 77 23.84 2.35 -6.66
CA GLU A 77 24.52 1.06 -6.84
C GLU A 77 24.77 0.35 -5.51
#